data_AF-A0A9D6G7T1-F1
#
_entry.id   AF-A0A9D6G7T1-F1
#
_cell.length_a   1.000
_cell.length_b   1.000
_cell.length_c   1.000
_cell.angle_alpha   90.00
_cell.angle_beta   90.00
_cell.angle_gamma   90.00
#
_symmetry.space_group_name_H-M   'P 1'
#
loop_
_entity.id
_entity.type
_entity.pdbx_description
1 polymer ?
#
loop_
_entity_poly.entity_id
_entity_poly.type
_entity_poly.pdbx_seq_one_letter_code
_entity_poly.pdbx_strand_id
1 'polypeptide(L)'
;EFDNRLDLTYYWSAALPVGTVFTCPLPTWAARETHMVVRSGAPGLGVWQRETRNLLADYRAALGDPPKKIVGVWLIAVSLFRHGEGVAEFADVSLANARERRQVL
;
A
#
# COMPACT_ATOMS: atom_id res chain seq x y z
N GLU A 1 -8.26 -0.08 2.51
CA GLU A 1 -9.38 0.85 2.76
C GLU A 1 -9.90 0.66 4.17
N PHE A 2 -10.15 1.79 4.82
CA PHE A 2 -10.65 1.82 6.19
C PHE A 2 -12.02 2.52 6.29
N ASP A 3 -12.77 2.24 7.36
CA ASP A 3 -14.13 2.77 7.54
C ASP A 3 -14.20 4.29 7.71
N ASN A 4 -13.09 4.97 7.98
CA ASN A 4 -12.98 6.43 7.98
C ASN A 4 -12.61 7.04 6.61
N ARG A 5 -12.45 6.22 5.56
CA ARG A 5 -12.03 6.59 4.20
C ARG A 5 -10.65 7.24 4.08
N LEU A 6 -9.80 7.03 5.08
CA LEU A 6 -8.39 7.39 5.02
C LEU A 6 -7.59 6.12 4.76
N ASP A 7 -7.15 5.97 3.52
CA ASP A 7 -6.55 4.77 3.01
C ASP A 7 -5.02 4.86 3.07
N LEU A 8 -4.41 3.74 3.42
CA LEU A 8 -2.96 3.56 3.39
C LEU A 8 -2.61 2.59 2.26
N THR A 9 -1.85 3.08 1.28
CA THR A 9 -1.38 2.33 0.12
C THR A 9 0.12 2.10 0.22
N TYR A 10 0.54 0.84 0.27
CA TYR A 10 1.96 0.48 0.14
C TYR A 10 2.34 0.47 -1.33
N TYR A 11 3.46 1.09 -1.69
CA TYR A 11 3.87 1.16 -3.09
C TYR A 11 5.38 0.99 -3.28
N TRP A 12 5.74 0.51 -4.47
CA TRP A 12 7.12 0.43 -4.94
C TRP A 12 7.44 1.66 -5.78
N SER A 13 8.36 2.50 -5.30
CA SER A 13 8.74 3.73 -5.96
C SER A 13 9.81 3.53 -7.02
N ALA A 14 9.77 4.32 -8.10
CA ALA A 14 10.89 4.37 -9.02
C ALA A 14 12.11 5.12 -8.42
N ALA A 15 11.88 6.07 -7.51
CA ALA A 15 12.93 7.00 -7.07
C ALA A 15 12.80 7.51 -5.63
N LEU A 16 11.60 7.51 -5.03
CA LEU A 16 11.44 8.04 -3.68
C LEU A 16 12.07 7.09 -2.64
N PRO A 17 12.73 7.61 -1.59
CA PRO A 17 13.32 6.78 -0.54
C PRO A 17 12.29 5.89 0.15
N VAL A 18 12.70 4.69 0.56
CA VAL A 18 11.86 3.81 1.41
C VAL A 18 11.48 4.53 2.71
N GLY A 19 10.22 4.39 3.12
CA GLY A 19 9.65 5.08 4.27
C GLY A 19 9.11 6.48 3.98
N THR A 20 9.26 6.99 2.75
CA THR A 20 8.60 8.25 2.36
C THR A 20 7.08 8.08 2.39
N VAL A 21 6.38 9.04 2.99
CA VAL A 21 4.92 9.07 3.11
C VAL A 21 4.37 10.36 2.50
N PHE A 22 3.34 10.27 1.67
CA PHE A 22 2.70 11.43 1.04
C PHE A 22 1.25 11.12 0.64
N THR A 23 0.41 12.15 0.58
CA THR A 23 -0.95 12.05 0.06
C THR A 23 -0.94 11.88 -1.46
N CYS A 24 -1.91 11.15 -2.01
CA CYS A 24 -2.05 10.93 -3.45
C CYS A 24 -2.01 12.26 -4.23
N PRO A 25 -1.17 12.39 -5.28
CA PRO A 25 -1.03 13.64 -6.02
C PRO A 25 -2.23 13.94 -6.92
N LEU A 26 -3.15 12.99 -7.10
CA LEU A 26 -4.37 13.20 -7.87
C LEU A 26 -5.38 14.00 -7.03
N PRO A 27 -5.88 15.16 -7.50
CA PRO A 27 -6.75 16.03 -6.71
C PRO A 27 -8.00 15.34 -6.15
N THR A 28 -8.57 14.39 -6.89
CA THR A 28 -9.77 13.64 -6.47
C THR A 28 -9.49 12.59 -5.40
N TRP A 29 -8.23 12.25 -5.15
CA TRP A 29 -7.79 11.20 -4.23
C TRP A 29 -6.93 11.72 -3.07
N ALA A 30 -6.38 12.94 -3.16
CA ALA A 30 -5.48 13.52 -2.17
C ALA A 30 -6.05 13.52 -0.73
N ALA A 31 -7.36 13.67 -0.58
CA ALA A 31 -8.03 13.68 0.72
C ALA A 31 -8.35 12.28 1.28
N ARG A 32 -8.09 11.22 0.51
CA ARG A 32 -8.46 9.83 0.86
C ARG A 32 -7.25 8.92 0.92
N GLU A 33 -6.34 9.02 -0.04
CA GLU A 33 -5.27 8.05 -0.20
C GLU A 33 -3.92 8.61 0.25
N THR A 34 -3.25 7.87 1.13
CA THR A 34 -1.89 8.13 1.59
C THR A 34 -0.98 6.99 1.17
N HIS A 35 0.11 7.32 0.49
CA HIS A 35 1.10 6.38 0.00
C HIS A 35 2.27 6.27 0.96
N MET A 36 2.77 5.03 1.13
CA MET A 36 4.01 4.73 1.84
C MET A 36 4.95 3.92 0.94
N VAL A 37 6.17 4.41 0.74
CA VAL A 37 7.20 3.67 -0.01
C VAL A 37 7.67 2.48 0.81
N VAL A 38 7.47 1.26 0.31
CA VAL A 38 8.03 0.04 0.92
C VAL A 38 9.25 -0.50 0.17
N ARG A 39 9.38 -0.17 -1.12
CA ARG A 39 10.55 -0.50 -1.97
C ARG A 39 10.84 0.63 -2.93
N SER A 40 12.08 0.74 -3.38
CA SER A 40 12.50 1.80 -4.30
C SER A 40 13.51 1.32 -5.31
N GLY A 41 13.42 1.87 -6.53
CA GLY A 41 14.33 1.62 -7.63
C GLY A 41 14.10 0.28 -8.33
N ALA A 42 15.01 -0.02 -9.27
CA ALA A 42 15.01 -1.24 -10.07
C ALA A 42 15.43 -2.55 -9.34
N PRO A 43 16.27 -2.53 -8.27
CA PRO A 43 16.70 -3.78 -7.64
C PRO A 43 15.54 -4.63 -7.14
N GLY A 44 15.47 -5.89 -7.59
CA GLY A 44 14.45 -6.87 -7.18
C GLY A 44 13.23 -6.94 -8.10
N LEU A 45 13.12 -6.09 -9.13
CA LEU A 45 12.10 -6.23 -10.16
C LEU A 45 12.24 -7.56 -10.92
N GLY A 46 11.11 -8.14 -11.34
CA GLY A 46 11.06 -9.43 -12.01
C GLY A 46 11.31 -10.64 -11.09
N VAL A 47 11.45 -10.41 -9.79
CA VAL A 47 11.64 -11.46 -8.78
C VAL A 47 10.51 -11.39 -7.76
N TRP A 48 10.03 -12.55 -7.31
CA TRP A 48 9.03 -12.63 -6.25
C TRP A 48 9.54 -12.00 -4.95
N GLN A 49 8.83 -11.00 -4.43
CA GLN A 49 9.18 -10.32 -3.19
C GLN A 49 8.21 -10.71 -2.09
N ARG A 50 8.73 -11.10 -0.92
CA ARG A 50 7.92 -11.26 0.29
C ARG A 50 7.90 -9.95 1.06
N GLU A 51 6.72 -9.55 1.50
CA GLU A 51 6.49 -8.34 2.28
C GLU A 51 5.69 -8.68 3.54
N THR A 52 6.03 -8.05 4.67
CA THR A 52 5.28 -8.19 5.92
C THR A 52 5.39 -6.89 6.69
N ARG A 53 4.23 -6.30 7.01
CA ARG A 53 4.13 -4.98 7.62
C ARG A 53 3.23 -5.02 8.84
N ASN A 54 3.56 -4.17 9.81
CA ASN A 54 2.66 -3.86 10.91
C ASN A 54 1.72 -2.74 10.46
N LEU A 55 0.59 -3.13 9.86
CA LEU A 55 -0.40 -2.20 9.32
C LEU A 55 -0.87 -1.17 10.37
N LEU A 56 -1.05 -1.58 11.62
CA LEU A 56 -1.50 -0.70 12.70
C LEU A 56 -0.45 0.37 13.04
N ALA A 57 0.82 -0.02 13.12
CA ALA A 57 1.91 0.90 13.40
C ALA A 57 2.13 1.87 12.24
N ASP A 58 2.09 1.36 11.00
CA ASP A 58 2.25 2.17 9.80
C ASP A 58 1.12 3.19 9.64
N TYR A 59 -0.13 2.76 9.89
CA TYR A 59 -1.27 3.66 9.88
C TYR A 59 -1.08 4.78 10.92
N ARG A 60 -0.66 4.43 12.14
CA ARG A 60 -0.40 5.43 13.20
C ARG A 60 0.64 6.45 12.82
N ALA A 61 1.73 6.01 12.23
CA ALA A 61 2.81 6.89 11.79
C ALA A 61 2.38 7.82 10.64
N ALA A 62 1.55 7.33 9.72
CA ALA A 62 1.18 8.07 8.51
C ALA A 62 -0.07 8.96 8.68
N LEU A 63 -1.08 8.48 9.43
CA LEU A 63 -2.44 9.01 9.43
C LEU A 63 -2.97 9.29 10.85
N GLY A 64 -2.20 8.98 11.90
CA GLY A 64 -2.62 9.14 13.29
C GLY A 64 -3.56 8.01 13.74
N ASP A 65 -4.62 8.34 14.47
CA ASP A 65 -5.41 7.30 15.13
C ASP A 65 -6.10 6.35 14.13
N PRO A 66 -5.87 5.04 14.28
CA PRO A 66 -6.42 4.04 13.38
C PRO A 66 -7.92 3.90 13.59
N PRO A 67 -8.70 3.75 12.51
CA PRO A 67 -10.13 3.59 12.59
C PRO A 67 -10.49 2.14 12.97
N LYS A 68 -11.78 1.86 13.13
CA LYS A 68 -12.22 0.61 13.78
C LYS A 68 -12.09 -0.61 12.88
N LYS A 69 -12.19 -0.42 11.55
CA LYS A 69 -12.32 -1.54 10.62
C LYS A 69 -11.54 -1.31 9.34
N ILE A 70 -10.91 -2.40 8.90
CA ILE A 70 -10.51 -2.56 7.50
C ILE A 70 -11.75 -3.00 6.75
N VAL A 71 -12.16 -2.25 5.73
CA VAL A 71 -13.37 -2.53 4.94
C VAL A 71 -13.05 -3.06 3.55
N GLY A 72 -11.81 -2.88 3.08
CA GLY A 72 -11.38 -3.38 1.78
C GLY A 72 -9.86 -3.48 1.67
N VAL A 73 -9.42 -4.44 0.85
CA VAL A 73 -8.02 -4.58 0.42
C VAL A 73 -7.98 -4.37 -1.09
N TRP A 74 -7.16 -3.44 -1.54
CA TRP A 74 -7.02 -3.08 -2.94
C TRP A 74 -5.69 -3.59 -3.46
N LEU A 75 -5.71 -4.24 -4.62
CA LEU A 75 -4.51 -4.59 -5.39
C LEU A 75 -4.51 -3.71 -6.63
N ILE A 76 -3.54 -2.80 -6.70
CA ILE A 76 -3.51 -1.74 -7.71
C ILE A 76 -2.26 -1.89 -8.56
N ALA A 77 -2.48 -2.01 -9.87
CA ALA A 77 -1.44 -1.89 -10.89
C ALA A 77 -1.86 -0.79 -11.85
N VAL A 78 -1.06 0.28 -11.94
CA VAL A 78 -1.36 1.44 -12.79
C VAL A 78 -0.16 1.82 -13.63
N SER A 79 -0.36 1.91 -14.95
CA SER A 79 0.66 2.37 -15.91
C SER A 79 0.35 3.73 -16.53
N LEU A 80 -0.73 4.39 -16.06
CA LEU A 80 -1.29 5.63 -16.62
C LEU A 80 -0.25 6.73 -16.85
N PHE A 81 0.74 6.87 -15.95
CA PHE A 81 1.74 7.95 -16.00
C PHE A 81 2.96 7.65 -16.87
N ARG A 82 3.11 6.41 -17.36
CA ARG A 82 4.29 5.96 -18.11
C ARG A 82 4.02 5.76 -19.60
N HIS A 83 2.78 5.91 -20.06
CA HIS A 83 2.34 5.63 -21.43
C HIS A 83 2.91 4.30 -21.97
N GLY A 84 2.95 3.29 -21.11
CA GLY A 84 3.56 2.00 -21.41
C GLY A 84 2.91 0.88 -20.61
N GLU A 85 3.50 -0.30 -20.70
CA GLU A 85 3.00 -1.49 -20.04
C GLU A 85 3.84 -1.83 -18.80
N GLY A 86 3.17 -2.36 -17.80
CA GLY A 86 3.78 -2.87 -16.59
C GLY A 86 2.95 -4.03 -16.07
N VAL A 87 3.62 -5.07 -15.60
CA VAL A 87 2.99 -6.24 -15.00
C VAL A 87 3.29 -6.22 -13.51
N ALA A 88 2.26 -6.44 -12.70
CA ALA A 88 2.39 -6.62 -11.26
C ALA A 88 1.61 -7.88 -10.88
N GLU A 89 2.27 -8.76 -10.13
CA GLU A 89 1.70 -10.02 -9.66
C GLU A 89 1.66 -10.01 -8.13
N PHE A 90 0.56 -10.52 -7.57
CA PHE A 90 0.33 -10.59 -6.13
C PHE A 90 -0.18 -11.99 -5.79
N ALA A 91 0.31 -12.57 -4.70
CA ALA A 91 -0.15 -13.87 -4.19
C ALA A 91 0.06 -13.95 -2.68
N ASP A 92 -0.67 -14.86 -2.04
CA ASP A 92 -0.58 -15.17 -0.61
C ASP A 92 -0.76 -13.94 0.28
N VAL A 93 -1.80 -13.15 -0.01
CA VAL A 93 -2.09 -11.93 0.75
C VAL A 93 -2.98 -12.30 1.93
N SER A 94 -2.54 -11.98 3.14
CA SER A 94 -3.32 -12.21 4.36
C SER A 94 -3.19 -11.07 5.35
N LEU A 95 -4.24 -10.89 6.14
CA LEU A 95 -4.26 -10.00 7.30
C LEU A 95 -4.32 -10.84 8.55
N ALA A 96 -3.53 -10.49 9.57
CA ALA A 96 -3.52 -11.23 10.83
C ALA A 96 -3.51 -10.28 12.02
N ASN A 97 -4.14 -10.71 13.10
CA ASN A 97 -4.03 -10.12 14.43
C ASN A 97 -3.72 -11.25 15.44
N ALA A 98 -3.70 -10.92 16.74
CA ALA A 98 -3.38 -11.90 17.78
C ALA A 98 -4.37 -13.08 17.90
N ARG A 99 -5.55 -12.98 17.29
CA ARG A 99 -6.65 -13.97 17.41
C ARG A 99 -6.93 -14.72 16.12
N GLU A 100 -6.73 -14.08 14.96
CA GLU A 100 -7.12 -14.65 13.68
C GLU A 100 -6.19 -14.21 12.53
N ARG A 101 -6.18 -15.04 11.48
CA ARG A 101 -5.65 -14.72 10.16
C ARG A 101 -6.80 -14.83 9.15
N ARG A 102 -6.92 -13.83 8.29
CA ARG A 102 -7.80 -13.83 7.11
C ARG A 102 -6.97 -13.86 5.85
N GLN A 103 -7.21 -14.85 5.00
CA GLN A 103 -6.71 -14.86 3.63
C GLN A 103 -7.52 -13.86 2.79
N VAL A 104 -6.82 -13.12 1.95
CA VAL A 104 -7.39 -12.15 0.99
C VAL A 104 -7.26 -12.70 -0.43
N LEU A 105 -6.08 -13.18 -0.80
CA LEU A 105 -5.78 -13.77 -2.11
C LEU A 105 -4.91 -15.03 -1.97
#